data_AF-A0A2G9LZ84-F1
#
_entry.id   AF-A0A2G9LZ84-F1
#
_cell.length_a   1.000
_cell.length_b   1.000
_cell.length_c   1.000
_cell.angle_alpha   90.00
_cell.angle_beta   90.00
_cell.angle_gamma   90.00
#
_symmetry.space_group_name_H-M   'P 1'
#
loop_
_entity.id
_entity.type
_entity.pdbx_description
1 polymer ?
#
loop_
_entity_poly.entity_id
_entity_poly.type
_entity_poly.pdbx_seq_one_letter_code
_entity_poly.pdbx_strand_id
1 'polypeptide(L)' 'MKEKEVVKAIKNHVSNQNDGWNFVMGREVLTKQTFLQRLGKDKKFRTTVIDMVYKLSIDILTRKGNSE' A
#
# COMPACT_ATOMS: atom_id res chain seq x y z
N MET A 1 -5.34 1.99 14.72
CA MET A 1 -5.34 0.80 13.85
C MET A 1 -4.08 0.01 14.14
N LYS A 2 -4.16 -1.31 14.36
CA LYS A 2 -2.97 -2.13 14.61
C LYS A 2 -2.28 -2.43 13.27
N GLU A 3 -0.94 -2.51 13.25
CA GLU A 3 -0.15 -2.80 12.03
C GLU A 3 -0.71 -4.01 11.25
N LYS A 4 -1.09 -5.07 11.96
CA LYS A 4 -1.68 -6.29 11.40
C LYS A 4 -2.97 -6.04 10.60
N GLU A 5 -3.80 -5.08 11.02
CA GLU A 5 -5.06 -4.75 10.36
C GLU A 5 -4.80 -4.01 9.05
N VAL A 6 -3.86 -3.07 9.05
CA VAL A 6 -3.42 -2.35 7.84
C VAL A 6 -2.85 -3.32 6.81
N VAL A 7 -1.96 -4.23 7.25
CA VAL A 7 -1.38 -5.25 6.36
C VAL A 7 -2.47 -6.16 5.80
N LYS A 8 -3.45 -6.56 6.60
CA LYS A 8 -4.59 -7.37 6.14
C LYS A 8 -5.41 -6.61 5.10
N ALA A 9 -5.71 -5.33 5.33
CA ALA A 9 -6.44 -4.49 4.39
C ALA A 9 -5.69 -4.35 3.06
N ILE A 10 -4.38 -4.06 3.10
CA ILE A 10 -3.54 -3.97 1.91
C ILE A 10 -3.56 -5.29 1.13
N LYS A 11 -3.34 -6.43 1.81
CA LYS A 11 -3.36 -7.75 1.17
C LYS A 11 -4.68 -8.03 0.49
N ASN A 12 -5.80 -7.79 1.18
CA ASN A 12 -7.13 -8.02 0.62
C ASN A 12 -7.38 -7.13 -0.61
N HIS A 13 -7.01 -5.85 -0.53
CA HIS A 13 -7.18 -4.93 -1.64
C HIS A 13 -6.36 -5.34 -2.87
N VAL A 14 -5.08 -5.70 -2.67
CA VAL A 14 -4.18 -6.10 -3.76
C VAL A 14 -4.53 -7.48 -4.33
N SER A 15 -4.97 -8.43 -3.50
CA SER A 15 -5.42 -9.75 -3.98
C SER A 15 -6.61 -9.69 -4.92
N ASN A 16 -7.48 -8.69 -4.77
CA ASN A 16 -8.66 -8.49 -5.61
C ASN A 16 -8.34 -7.77 -6.94
N GLN A 17 -7.08 -7.36 -7.16
CA GLN A 17 -6.68 -6.71 -8.40
C GLN A 17 -6.47 -7.74 -9.52
N ASN A 18 -6.66 -7.31 -10.76
CA ASN A 18 -6.34 -8.11 -11.94
C ASN A 18 -4.81 -8.31 -12.10
N ASP A 19 -4.42 -9.15 -13.06
CA ASP A 19 -3.00 -9.48 -13.27
C ASP A 19 -2.19 -8.37 -13.97
N GLY A 20 -2.86 -7.34 -14.50
CA GLY A 20 -2.22 -6.13 -15.01
C GLY A 20 -1.84 -5.12 -13.92
N TRP A 21 -2.22 -5.38 -12.67
CA TRP A 21 -1.88 -4.50 -11.55
C TRP A 21 -0.39 -4.57 -11.22
N ASN A 22 0.21 -3.39 -11.10
CA ASN A 22 1.61 -3.22 -10.75
C ASN A 22 1.76 -2.18 -9.65
N PHE A 23 2.67 -2.46 -8.72
CA PHE A 23 3.14 -1.50 -7.74
C PHE A 23 4.45 -0.87 -8.22
N VAL A 24 4.46 0.44 -8.42
CA VAL A 24 5.64 1.19 -8.87
C VAL A 24 6.26 1.91 -7.67
N MET A 25 7.53 1.65 -7.39
CA MET A 25 8.29 2.28 -6.32
C MET A 25 9.69 2.64 -6.82
N GLY A 26 9.88 3.91 -7.20
CA GLY A 26 11.11 4.37 -7.82
C GLY A 26 11.35 3.66 -9.15
N ARG A 27 12.42 2.85 -9.23
CA ARG A 27 12.77 2.03 -10.41
C ARG A 27 12.24 0.60 -10.33
N GLU A 28 11.62 0.22 -9.22
CA GLU A 28 11.04 -1.12 -9.07
C GLU A 28 9.59 -1.13 -9.55
N VAL A 29 9.24 -2.15 -10.34
CA VAL A 29 7.86 -2.46 -10.73
C VAL A 29 7.58 -3.88 -10.23
N LEU A 30 6.63 -4.01 -9.29
CA LEU A 30 6.26 -5.28 -8.71
C LEU A 30 4.89 -5.70 -9.20
N THR A 31 4.79 -6.93 -9.71
CA THR A 31 3.48 -7.54 -9.97
C THR A 31 2.72 -7.74 -8.66
N LYS A 32 1.40 -7.95 -8.76
CA LYS A 32 0.54 -8.35 -7.63
C LYS A 32 1.16 -9.47 -6.76
N GLN A 33 1.64 -10.54 -7.39
CA GLN A 33 2.18 -11.71 -6.70
C GLN A 33 3.48 -11.38 -5.96
N THR A 34 4.41 -10.71 -6.64
CA THR A 34 5.69 -10.31 -6.05
C THR A 34 5.49 -9.33 -4.89
N PHE A 35 4.56 -8.38 -5.04
CA PHE A 35 4.20 -7.44 -3.98
C PHE A 35 3.68 -8.17 -2.73
N LEU A 36 2.70 -9.08 -2.88
CA LEU A 36 2.11 -9.81 -1.76
C LEU A 36 3.13 -10.70 -1.04
N GLN A 37 4.02 -11.36 -1.80
CA GLN A 37 5.11 -12.15 -1.24
C GLN A 37 6.07 -11.27 -0.43
N ARG A 38 6.51 -10.14 -0.99
CA ARG A 38 7.45 -9.22 -0.33
C ARG A 38 6.82 -8.58 0.91
N LEU A 39 5.56 -8.18 0.85
CA LEU A 39 4.80 -7.66 2.00
C LEU A 39 4.71 -8.66 3.16
N GLY A 40 4.69 -9.96 2.86
CA GLY A 40 4.71 -11.03 3.87
C GLY A 40 6.08 -11.23 4.51
N LYS A 41 7.15 -11.26 3.70
CA LYS A 41 8.49 -11.72 4.10
C LYS A 41 9.44 -10.59 4.52
N ASP A 42 9.34 -9.42 3.92
CA ASP A 42 10.27 -8.30 4.13
C ASP A 42 9.67 -7.26 5.09
N LYS A 43 10.23 -7.19 6.30
CA LYS A 43 9.79 -6.24 7.34
C LYS A 43 9.99 -4.79 6.90
N LYS A 44 11.11 -4.45 6.27
CA LYS A 44 11.43 -3.07 5.87
C LYS A 44 10.47 -2.60 4.77
N PHE A 45 10.24 -3.46 3.77
CA PHE A 45 9.25 -3.20 2.74
C PHE A 45 7.85 -3.03 3.32
N ARG A 46 7.42 -3.94 4.20
CA ARG A 46 6.13 -3.83 4.89
C ARG A 46 5.97 -2.52 5.65
N THR A 47 6.96 -2.12 6.45
CA THR A 47 6.92 -0.85 7.18
C THR A 47 6.82 0.35 6.23
N THR A 48 7.56 0.31 5.11
CA THR A 48 7.53 1.37 4.09
C THR A 48 6.15 1.50 3.45
N VAL A 49 5.52 0.39 3.06
CA VAL A 49 4.17 0.37 2.48
C VAL A 49 3.14 0.91 3.47
N ILE A 50 3.23 0.52 4.75
CA ILE A 50 2.32 0.99 5.79
C ILE A 50 2.46 2.50 6.01
N ASP A 51 3.68 3.03 6.05
CA ASP A 51 3.94 4.47 6.16
C ASP A 51 3.35 5.26 4.99
N MET A 52 3.53 4.76 3.75
CA MET A 52 2.91 5.38 2.56
C MET A 52 1.37 5.41 2.67
N VAL A 53 0.75 4.30 3.10
CA VAL A 53 -0.70 4.24 3.28
C VAL A 53 -1.17 5.23 4.34
N TYR A 54 -0.44 5.35 5.47
CA TYR A 54 -0.80 6.32 6.51
C TYR A 54 -0.69 7.76 6.02
N LYS A 55 0.43 8.14 5.41
CA LYS A 55 0.64 9.49 4.87
C LYS A 55 -0.44 9.86 3.86
N LEU A 56 -0.70 8.99 2.88
CA LEU A 56 -1.77 9.19 1.90
C LEU A 56 -3.15 9.32 2.56
N SER A 57 -3.44 8.51 3.58
CA SER A 57 -4.71 8.59 4.30
C SER A 57 -4.86 9.91 5.04
N ILE A 58 -3.80 10.38 5.71
CA ILE A 58 -3.78 11.69 6.37
C ILE A 58 -4.00 12.77 5.32
N ASP A 59 -3.25 12.77 4.22
CA ASP A 59 -3.37 13.78 3.17
C ASP A 59 -4.79 13.82 2.58
N ILE A 60 -5.42 12.67 2.34
CA ILE A 60 -6.80 12.58 1.84
C ILE A 60 -7.81 13.11 2.87
N LEU A 61 -7.69 12.73 4.14
CA LEU A 61 -8.64 13.08 5.20
C LEU A 61 -8.48 14.51 5.71
N THR A 62 -7.28 15.09 5.57
CA THR A 62 -6.94 16.44 6.03
C THR A 62 -6.86 17.45 4.89
N ARG A 63 -7.01 17.01 3.64
CA ARG A 63 -7.20 17.92 2.51
C ARG A 63 -8.35 18.86 2.86
N LYS A 64 -8.02 20.12 3.16
CA LYS A 64 -8.98 21.21 3.07
C LYS A 64 -9.51 21.12 1.66
N GLY A 65 -10.82 20.96 1.50
CA GLY A 65 -11.45 21.11 0.21
C GLY A 65 -10.94 22.42 -0.37
N ASN A 66 -10.27 22.37 -1.52
CA ASN A 66 -10.08 23.57 -2.32
C ASN A 66 -11.48 23.91 -2.82
N SER A 67 -12.25 24.57 -1.94
CA SER A 67 -13.40 25.36 -2.32
C SER A 67 -12.81 26.59 -3.03
N GLU A 68 -12.55 26.42 -4.33
CA GLU A 68 -12.52 27.55 -5.26
C GLU A 68 -13.95 28.08 -5.44
#